data_AF-A0A9P7E705-F1
#
_entry.id   AF-A0A9P7E705-F1
#
_cell.length_a   1.000
_cell.length_b   1.000
_cell.length_c   1.000
_cell.angle_alpha   90.00
_cell.angle_beta   90.00
_cell.angle_gamma   90.00
#
_symmetry.space_group_name_H-M   'P 1'
#
loop_
_entity.id
_entity.type
_entity.pdbx_description
1 polymer ?
#
loop_
_entity_poly.entity_id
_entity_poly.type
_entity_poly.pdbx_seq_one_letter_code
_entity_poly.pdbx_strand_id
1 'polypeptide(L)'
;MLVRRARHFDVICRVLDRNILPPPEMWSLGVCLNIYSRARSSQHNDRDSLAALGKVRCFRFAVDAESQSQWDPADPAWLWQHQISWQGKSHSPENFDWLVDYLSNVCSNNYKTAGDILVLLCSMRASCSPASQQLYIEKLIACMGSIMPPRLRHAALRAAHSIREVLASIDVVDDADMMLTNFSSAILTAVCPQPGATPTSDGPDRFFHPSHDLCYLELIFALVRNSVWHPHLSGNSHINWCSSIVAKSCHFHMNPWFKHFNALQPHAFYLAGIFLRTTSEYVSVTSPSSITE
;
A
#
# COMPACT_ATOMS: atom_id res chain seq x y z
N MET A 1 25.79 11.17 7.12
CA MET A 1 25.28 9.79 7.30
C MET A 1 24.09 9.88 8.25
N LEU A 2 22.87 9.93 7.73
CA LEU A 2 21.66 10.08 8.54
C LEU A 2 21.22 8.68 9.00
N VAL A 3 21.48 8.37 10.26
CA VAL A 3 21.00 7.13 10.90
C VAL A 3 19.48 7.23 10.99
N ARG A 4 18.76 6.57 10.06
CA ARG A 4 17.33 6.30 10.24
C ARG A 4 17.22 5.47 11.51
N ARG A 5 16.80 6.09 12.62
CA ARG A 5 16.48 5.35 13.84
C ARG A 5 15.27 4.47 13.52
N ALA A 6 15.51 3.17 13.36
CA ALA A 6 14.45 2.18 13.34
C ALA A 6 13.74 2.26 14.69
N ARG A 7 12.54 2.86 14.68
CA ARG A 7 11.70 2.91 15.88
C ARG A 7 11.03 1.55 16.02
N HIS A 8 11.07 1.05 17.24
CA HIS A 8 10.55 -0.26 17.58
C HIS A 8 9.06 -0.11 17.83
N PHE A 9 8.26 -0.98 17.21
CA PHE A 9 6.82 -0.98 17.37
C PHE A 9 6.39 -2.40 17.64
N ASP A 10 5.88 -2.64 18.85
CA ASP A 10 4.97 -3.76 19.05
C ASP A 10 3.66 -3.39 18.34
N VAL A 11 3.20 -4.25 17.43
CA VAL A 11 1.86 -4.09 16.88
C VAL A 11 0.90 -4.48 18.00
N ILE A 12 0.25 -3.47 18.57
CA ILE A 12 -0.66 -3.66 19.68
C ILE A 12 -2.06 -3.81 19.13
N CYS A 13 -2.64 -4.99 19.31
CA CYS A 13 -4.06 -5.17 19.13
C CYS A 13 -4.76 -4.73 20.42
N ARG A 14 -5.37 -3.52 20.45
CA ARG A 14 -6.26 -3.11 21.54
C ARG A 14 -7.69 -3.52 21.18
N VAL A 15 -8.21 -4.53 21.85
CA VAL A 15 -9.64 -4.88 21.77
C VAL A 15 -10.40 -3.96 22.72
N LEU A 16 -11.27 -3.10 22.18
CA LEU A 16 -12.15 -2.24 22.97
C LEU A 16 -13.47 -2.97 23.25
N ASP A 17 -13.46 -3.93 24.16
CA ASP A 17 -14.67 -4.43 24.80
C ASP A 17 -14.79 -3.83 26.20
N ARG A 18 -15.82 -2.99 26.43
CA ARG A 18 -16.05 -2.36 27.74
C ARG A 18 -16.92 -3.21 28.67
N ASN A 19 -17.47 -4.33 28.20
CA ASN A 19 -18.51 -5.03 28.94
C ASN A 19 -18.14 -6.46 29.39
N ILE A 20 -16.97 -7.00 29.00
CA ILE A 20 -16.63 -8.41 29.30
C ILE A 20 -15.20 -8.63 29.83
N LEU A 21 -14.29 -7.64 29.78
CA LEU A 21 -12.88 -7.88 30.11
C LEU A 21 -12.29 -6.81 31.06
N PRO A 22 -11.27 -7.17 31.88
CA PRO A 22 -10.56 -6.26 32.77
C PRO A 22 -9.68 -5.29 31.93
N PRO A 23 -8.82 -4.41 32.50
CA PRO A 23 -8.24 -3.25 31.78
C PRO A 23 -7.50 -3.69 30.51
N PRO A 24 -7.24 -2.79 29.53
CA PRO A 24 -6.82 -3.17 28.18
C PRO A 24 -5.47 -3.88 28.17
N GLU A 25 -5.51 -5.20 28.36
CA GLU A 25 -4.39 -6.10 28.21
C GLU A 25 -4.07 -6.22 26.72
N MET A 26 -2.79 -6.38 26.40
CA MET A 26 -2.29 -6.53 25.04
C MET A 26 -2.59 -7.93 24.53
N TRP A 27 -3.23 -8.04 23.36
CA TRP A 27 -3.55 -9.32 22.75
C TRP A 27 -2.51 -9.66 21.69
N SER A 28 -1.94 -10.87 21.73
CA SER A 28 -1.12 -11.36 20.63
C SER A 28 -2.00 -11.61 19.40
N LEU A 29 -1.41 -11.54 18.20
CA LEU A 29 -2.12 -11.80 16.93
C LEU A 29 -2.87 -13.15 16.95
N GLY A 30 -2.29 -14.16 17.62
CA GLY A 30 -2.92 -15.47 17.80
C GLY A 30 -4.22 -15.42 18.59
N VAL A 31 -4.32 -14.54 19.60
CA VAL A 31 -5.59 -14.37 20.34
C VAL A 31 -6.63 -13.64 19.49
N CYS A 32 -6.23 -12.62 18.71
CA CYS A 32 -7.12 -11.97 17.75
C CYS A 32 -7.65 -12.93 16.70
N LEU A 33 -6.78 -13.78 16.13
CA LEU A 33 -7.17 -14.85 15.21
C LEU A 33 -8.16 -15.82 15.86
N ASN A 34 -7.94 -16.23 17.11
CA ASN A 34 -8.85 -17.12 17.83
C ASN A 34 -10.23 -16.48 18.06
N ILE A 35 -10.28 -15.21 18.43
CA ILE A 35 -11.56 -14.47 18.56
C ILE A 35 -12.24 -14.41 17.20
N TYR A 36 -11.51 -14.01 16.16
CA TYR A 36 -12.03 -13.89 14.80
C TYR A 36 -12.60 -15.22 14.30
N SER A 37 -11.85 -16.31 14.51
CA SER A 37 -12.25 -17.66 14.10
C SER A 37 -13.52 -18.09 14.83
N ARG A 38 -13.60 -17.87 16.16
CA ARG A 38 -14.81 -18.18 16.94
C ARG A 38 -16.03 -17.40 16.47
N ALA A 39 -15.87 -16.11 16.22
CA ALA A 39 -16.92 -15.24 15.69
C ALA A 39 -17.41 -15.68 14.30
N ARG A 40 -16.48 -16.07 13.43
CA ARG A 40 -16.79 -16.56 12.09
C ARG A 40 -17.50 -17.92 12.14
N SER A 41 -17.06 -18.84 13.01
CA SER A 41 -17.70 -20.14 13.18
C SER A 41 -19.11 -20.03 13.76
N SER A 42 -19.36 -19.10 14.70
CA SER A 42 -20.71 -18.88 15.21
C SER A 42 -21.67 -18.39 14.13
N GLN A 43 -21.17 -17.68 13.12
CA GLN A 43 -21.99 -17.17 12.03
C GLN A 43 -22.60 -18.27 11.16
N HIS A 44 -21.92 -19.40 11.05
CA HIS A 44 -22.38 -20.50 10.19
C HIS A 44 -23.55 -21.27 10.81
N ASN A 45 -23.74 -21.18 12.13
CA ASN A 45 -24.73 -21.95 12.86
C ASN A 45 -26.04 -21.18 13.11
N ASP A 46 -26.06 -19.85 12.98
CA ASP A 46 -27.27 -19.04 13.14
C ASP A 46 -27.57 -18.28 11.85
N ARG A 47 -28.71 -18.55 11.22
CA ARG A 47 -29.10 -17.96 9.92
C ARG A 47 -29.30 -16.43 9.99
N ASP A 48 -29.39 -15.87 11.19
CA ASP A 48 -29.53 -14.43 11.48
C ASP A 48 -28.20 -13.75 11.90
N SER A 49 -27.05 -14.41 11.73
CA SER A 49 -25.76 -14.03 12.33
C SER A 49 -24.98 -12.87 11.71
N LEU A 50 -25.46 -12.19 10.67
CA LEU A 50 -24.76 -10.97 10.22
C LEU A 50 -24.69 -9.93 11.36
N ALA A 51 -25.66 -9.95 12.28
CA ALA A 51 -25.62 -9.19 13.52
C ALA A 51 -24.52 -9.66 14.50
N ALA A 52 -24.10 -10.92 14.46
CA ALA A 52 -23.07 -11.47 15.36
C ALA A 52 -21.65 -10.97 15.01
N LEU A 53 -21.32 -10.85 13.72
CA LEU A 53 -20.08 -10.17 13.29
C LEU A 53 -20.14 -8.66 13.53
N GLY A 54 -21.32 -8.04 13.38
CA GLY A 54 -21.53 -6.66 13.81
C GLY A 54 -21.32 -6.44 15.32
N LYS A 55 -21.54 -7.48 16.14
CA LYS A 55 -21.26 -7.47 17.59
C LYS A 55 -19.78 -7.68 17.92
N VAL A 56 -19.02 -8.35 17.05
CA VAL A 56 -17.56 -8.45 17.16
C VAL A 56 -17.00 -7.09 16.74
N ARG A 57 -16.97 -6.18 17.72
CA ARG A 57 -16.55 -4.80 17.53
C ARG A 57 -15.19 -4.73 16.85
N CYS A 58 -15.00 -3.68 16.06
CA CYS A 58 -13.83 -3.54 15.21
C CYS A 58 -12.53 -3.69 16.01
N PHE A 59 -11.65 -4.59 15.57
CA PHE A 59 -10.29 -4.63 16.08
C PHE A 59 -9.67 -3.26 15.84
N ARG A 60 -9.10 -2.67 16.90
CA ARG A 60 -8.35 -1.43 16.79
C ARG A 60 -6.89 -1.77 16.97
N PHE A 61 -6.14 -1.63 15.89
CA PHE A 61 -4.70 -1.79 15.95
C PHE A 61 -4.13 -0.44 16.38
N ALA A 62 -3.55 -0.39 17.56
CA ALA A 62 -2.78 0.74 18.01
C ALA A 62 -1.32 0.47 17.63
N VAL A 63 -0.70 1.43 16.96
CA VAL A 63 0.75 1.46 16.82
C VAL A 63 1.22 2.37 17.95
N ASP A 64 1.73 1.81 19.05
CA ASP A 64 2.31 2.65 20.11
C ASP A 64 3.61 3.23 19.57
N ALA A 65 3.54 4.47 19.11
CA ALA A 65 4.73 5.27 18.90
C ALA A 65 5.19 5.78 20.26
N GLU A 66 6.33 5.25 20.75
CA GLU A 66 7.00 5.76 21.96
C GLU A 66 7.35 7.26 21.89
N SER A 67 7.22 7.90 20.72
CA SER A 67 7.40 9.34 20.60
C SER A 67 6.11 10.10 20.86
N GLN A 68 6.18 11.09 21.76
CA GLN A 68 5.23 12.20 21.99
C GLN A 68 5.06 13.09 20.74
N SER A 69 4.82 12.50 19.56
CA SER A 69 4.66 13.25 18.33
C SER A 69 3.24 13.80 18.29
N GLN A 70 3.12 15.13 18.16
CA GLN A 70 1.88 15.91 18.07
C GLN A 70 0.99 15.59 16.85
N TRP A 71 1.30 14.53 16.11
CA TRP A 71 0.66 14.19 14.84
C TRP A 71 -0.51 13.25 15.07
N ASP A 72 -1.65 13.56 14.45
CA ASP A 72 -2.81 12.68 14.43
C ASP A 72 -2.48 11.41 13.61
N PRO A 73 -2.61 10.19 14.18
CA PRO A 73 -2.47 8.94 13.41
C PRO A 73 -3.46 8.81 12.23
N ALA A 74 -4.48 9.66 12.18
CA ALA A 74 -5.38 9.79 11.02
C ALA A 74 -4.77 10.59 9.86
N ASP A 75 -3.72 11.38 10.09
CA ASP A 75 -2.99 12.12 9.05
C ASP A 75 -2.22 11.13 8.14
N PRO A 76 -2.45 11.13 6.82
CA PRO A 76 -1.67 10.31 5.89
C PRO A 76 -0.14 10.52 5.99
N ALA A 77 0.32 11.73 6.35
CA ALA A 77 1.74 12.01 6.54
C ALA A 77 2.37 11.18 7.67
N TRP A 78 1.58 10.82 8.69
CA TRP A 78 2.03 9.96 9.78
C TRP A 78 2.49 8.60 9.26
N LEU A 79 1.79 8.03 8.27
CA LEU A 79 2.16 6.74 7.66
C LEU A 79 3.60 6.81 7.15
N TRP A 80 3.92 7.83 6.36
CA TRP A 80 5.18 7.92 5.61
C TRP A 80 6.40 8.31 6.43
N GLN A 81 6.20 8.84 7.64
CA GLN A 81 7.29 9.20 8.57
C GLN A 81 7.73 8.03 9.44
N HIS A 82 6.86 7.03 9.64
CA HIS A 82 7.12 5.94 10.56
C HIS A 82 7.46 4.66 9.81
N GLN A 83 8.63 4.09 10.14
CA GLN A 83 8.97 2.74 9.73
C GLN A 83 8.35 1.77 10.73
N ILE A 84 7.31 1.06 10.29
CA ILE A 84 6.63 0.07 11.11
C ILE A 84 7.20 -1.29 10.72
N SER A 85 7.77 -1.98 11.70
CA SER A 85 8.41 -3.28 11.52
C SER A 85 7.86 -4.26 12.54
N TRP A 86 7.45 -5.44 12.08
CA TRP A 86 7.04 -6.54 12.93
C TRP A 86 8.25 -7.25 13.55
N GLN A 87 8.26 -7.46 14.88
CA GLN A 87 9.34 -8.17 15.61
C GLN A 87 8.98 -9.62 16.02
N GLY A 88 7.84 -10.15 15.58
CA GLY A 88 7.47 -11.54 15.87
C GLY A 88 8.31 -12.55 15.08
N LYS A 89 8.31 -13.81 15.55
CA LYS A 89 8.92 -14.95 14.84
C LYS A 89 8.38 -15.04 13.41
N SER A 90 9.13 -15.66 12.50
CA SER A 90 8.65 -15.91 11.14
C SER A 90 7.31 -16.64 11.20
N HIS A 91 6.25 -15.97 10.74
CA HIS A 91 4.93 -16.57 10.58
C HIS A 91 4.79 -17.06 9.14
N SER A 92 4.09 -18.16 8.96
CA SER A 92 3.68 -18.59 7.62
C SER A 92 2.63 -17.61 7.05
N PRO A 93 2.62 -17.37 5.72
CA PRO A 93 1.64 -16.52 5.03
C PRO A 93 0.19 -16.73 5.46
N GLU A 94 -0.19 -17.99 5.69
CA GLU A 94 -1.56 -18.42 6.03
C GLU A 94 -2.04 -17.82 7.36
N ASN A 95 -1.13 -17.48 8.28
CA ASN A 95 -1.49 -16.84 9.55
C ASN A 95 -2.05 -15.42 9.37
N PHE A 96 -1.98 -14.87 8.16
CA PHE A 96 -2.44 -13.52 7.84
C PHE A 96 -3.67 -13.51 6.93
N ASP A 97 -4.09 -14.66 6.40
CA ASP A 97 -5.26 -14.75 5.52
C ASP A 97 -6.54 -14.25 6.21
N TRP A 98 -6.65 -14.47 7.53
CA TRP A 98 -7.78 -13.95 8.31
C TRP A 98 -7.83 -12.41 8.33
N LEU A 99 -6.69 -11.72 8.22
CA LEU A 99 -6.67 -10.26 8.15
C LEU A 99 -7.16 -9.76 6.80
N VAL A 100 -6.92 -10.49 5.71
CA VAL A 100 -7.45 -10.18 4.37
C VAL A 100 -8.95 -10.40 4.34
N ASP A 101 -9.41 -11.51 4.90
CA ASP A 101 -10.84 -11.80 5.07
C ASP A 101 -11.51 -10.75 5.97
N TYR A 102 -10.85 -10.36 7.07
CA TYR A 102 -11.35 -9.30 7.94
C TYR A 102 -11.37 -7.93 7.26
N LEU A 103 -10.34 -7.59 6.46
CA LEU A 103 -10.29 -6.38 5.65
C LEU A 103 -11.51 -6.28 4.73
N SER A 104 -11.92 -7.40 4.14
CA SER A 104 -13.11 -7.48 3.29
C SER A 104 -14.39 -7.06 3.99
N ASN A 105 -14.50 -7.31 5.31
CA ASN A 105 -15.66 -6.96 6.12
C ASN A 105 -15.65 -5.49 6.55
N VAL A 106 -14.47 -4.89 6.74
CA VAL A 106 -14.36 -3.52 7.28
C VAL A 106 -14.15 -2.45 6.21
N CYS A 107 -13.71 -2.81 5.00
CA CYS A 107 -13.32 -1.84 3.97
C CYS A 107 -14.44 -0.88 3.55
N SER A 108 -15.70 -1.28 3.71
CA SER A 108 -16.86 -0.44 3.33
C SER A 108 -17.43 0.41 4.46
N ASN A 109 -17.13 0.06 5.72
CA ASN A 109 -17.83 0.63 6.89
C ASN A 109 -16.88 1.30 7.90
N ASN A 110 -15.61 0.92 7.91
CA ASN A 110 -14.62 1.43 8.86
C ASN A 110 -13.24 1.58 8.20
N TYR A 111 -13.08 2.66 7.44
CA TYR A 111 -11.85 2.99 6.73
C TYR A 111 -10.64 3.14 7.65
N LYS A 112 -10.85 3.52 8.91
CA LYS A 112 -9.77 3.63 9.90
C LYS A 112 -9.19 2.26 10.20
N THR A 113 -10.03 1.31 10.61
CA THR A 113 -9.61 -0.07 10.86
C THR A 113 -9.06 -0.72 9.60
N ALA A 114 -9.66 -0.49 8.43
CA ALA A 114 -9.15 -1.00 7.16
C ALA A 114 -7.71 -0.50 6.88
N GLY A 115 -7.47 0.81 7.09
CA GLY A 115 -6.13 1.38 6.95
C GLY A 115 -5.13 0.79 7.95
N ASP A 116 -5.57 0.55 9.19
CA ASP A 116 -4.71 -0.05 10.22
C ASP A 116 -4.34 -1.51 9.88
N ILE A 117 -5.27 -2.30 9.33
CA ILE A 117 -5.00 -3.65 8.84
C ILE A 117 -3.98 -3.63 7.70
N LEU A 118 -4.12 -2.71 6.75
CA LEU A 118 -3.19 -2.60 5.63
C LEU A 118 -1.77 -2.21 6.08
N VAL A 119 -1.68 -1.29 7.05
CA VAL A 119 -0.41 -0.93 7.70
C VAL A 119 0.20 -2.13 8.40
N LEU A 120 -0.60 -2.92 9.10
CA LEU A 120 -0.15 -4.15 9.75
C LEU A 120 0.39 -5.16 8.73
N LEU A 121 -0.39 -5.48 7.69
CA LEU A 121 0.01 -6.38 6.60
C LEU A 121 1.33 -5.92 5.95
N CYS A 122 1.46 -4.62 5.68
CA CYS A 122 2.70 -4.02 5.17
C CYS A 122 3.90 -4.26 6.08
N SER A 123 3.71 -4.10 7.40
CA SER A 123 4.78 -4.17 8.41
C SER A 123 5.32 -5.58 8.60
N MET A 124 4.48 -6.58 8.32
CA MET A 124 4.83 -7.99 8.38
C MET A 124 5.54 -8.47 7.11
N ARG A 125 5.57 -7.62 6.05
CA ARG A 125 5.97 -8.03 4.68
C ARG A 125 5.27 -9.32 4.27
N ALA A 126 4.07 -9.53 4.79
CA ALA A 126 3.35 -10.77 4.66
C ALA A 126 2.90 -10.89 3.21
N SER A 127 3.40 -11.90 2.51
CA SER A 127 2.60 -12.49 1.44
C SER A 127 1.40 -13.16 2.08
N CYS A 128 0.26 -13.10 1.41
CA CYS A 128 -0.87 -13.96 1.74
C CYS A 128 -0.59 -15.35 1.18
N SER A 129 -1.35 -16.35 1.61
CA SER A 129 -1.32 -17.63 0.91
C SER A 129 -1.72 -17.45 -0.56
N PRO A 130 -1.31 -18.36 -1.48
CA PRO A 130 -1.74 -18.28 -2.88
C PRO A 130 -3.26 -18.21 -3.04
N ALA A 131 -4.02 -18.86 -2.15
CA ALA A 131 -5.48 -18.84 -2.16
C ALA A 131 -6.08 -17.47 -1.79
N SER A 132 -5.39 -16.70 -0.95
CA SER A 132 -5.84 -15.38 -0.48
C SER A 132 -5.23 -14.21 -1.26
N GLN A 133 -4.22 -14.46 -2.09
CA GLN A 133 -3.49 -13.43 -2.81
C GLN A 133 -4.38 -12.63 -3.77
N GLN A 134 -5.23 -13.30 -4.55
CA GLN A 134 -6.13 -12.62 -5.47
C GLN A 134 -7.09 -11.69 -4.72
N LEU A 135 -7.73 -12.20 -3.67
CA LEU A 135 -8.62 -11.42 -2.81
C LEU A 135 -7.88 -10.23 -2.20
N TYR A 136 -6.64 -10.42 -1.75
CA TYR A 136 -5.86 -9.33 -1.17
C TYR A 136 -5.61 -8.20 -2.19
N ILE A 137 -5.22 -8.55 -3.42
CA ILE A 137 -5.01 -7.58 -4.48
C ILE A 137 -6.31 -6.85 -4.82
N GLU A 138 -7.44 -7.55 -4.93
CA GLU A 138 -8.75 -6.93 -5.14
C GLU A 138 -9.09 -5.91 -4.04
N LYS A 139 -8.77 -6.21 -2.77
CA LYS A 139 -8.96 -5.25 -1.67
C LYS A 139 -8.00 -4.07 -1.74
N LEU A 140 -6.76 -4.27 -2.17
CA LEU A 140 -5.84 -3.16 -2.43
C LEU A 140 -6.38 -2.23 -3.52
N ILE A 141 -6.91 -2.76 -4.63
CA ILE A 141 -7.56 -1.98 -5.70
C ILE A 141 -8.69 -1.15 -5.11
N ALA A 142 -9.61 -1.79 -4.38
CA ALA A 142 -10.76 -1.13 -3.80
C ALA A 142 -10.35 -0.02 -2.82
N CYS A 143 -9.36 -0.27 -1.95
CA CYS A 143 -8.87 0.69 -0.96
C CYS A 143 -8.10 1.86 -1.58
N MET A 144 -7.54 1.70 -2.77
CA MET A 144 -6.87 2.77 -3.53
C MET A 144 -7.83 3.61 -4.40
N GLY A 145 -9.12 3.25 -4.46
CA GLY A 145 -10.11 3.95 -5.27
C GLY A 145 -10.28 5.44 -4.92
N SER A 146 -10.68 6.25 -5.91
CA SER A 146 -10.74 7.72 -5.78
C SER A 146 -11.71 8.22 -4.71
N ILE A 147 -12.77 7.45 -4.43
CA ILE A 147 -13.76 7.75 -3.39
C ILE A 147 -13.29 7.41 -1.96
N MET A 148 -12.19 6.66 -1.82
CA MET A 148 -11.69 6.23 -0.52
C MET A 148 -10.98 7.36 0.21
N PRO A 149 -10.95 7.40 1.55
CA PRO A 149 -10.20 8.43 2.27
C PRO A 149 -8.69 8.38 1.96
N PRO A 150 -7.99 9.54 1.92
CA PRO A 150 -6.55 9.61 1.62
C PRO A 150 -5.69 8.63 2.42
N ARG A 151 -5.94 8.54 3.74
CA ARG A 151 -5.21 7.62 4.62
C ARG A 151 -5.34 6.16 4.19
N LEU A 152 -6.55 5.74 3.77
CA LEU A 152 -6.81 4.37 3.33
C LEU A 152 -6.08 4.07 2.02
N ARG A 153 -6.14 5.00 1.05
CA ARG A 153 -5.40 4.88 -0.21
C ARG A 153 -3.90 4.77 0.02
N HIS A 154 -3.34 5.61 0.87
CA HIS A 154 -1.90 5.63 1.17
C HIS A 154 -1.46 4.36 1.91
N ALA A 155 -2.27 3.87 2.85
CA ALA A 155 -2.03 2.59 3.52
C ALA A 155 -2.05 1.43 2.52
N ALA A 156 -2.99 1.42 1.57
CA ALA A 156 -3.07 0.42 0.51
C ALA A 156 -1.87 0.50 -0.46
N LEU A 157 -1.45 1.69 -0.87
CA LEU A 157 -0.25 1.89 -1.70
C LEU A 157 1.00 1.35 -1.01
N ARG A 158 1.16 1.65 0.28
CA ARG A 158 2.29 1.14 1.07
C ARG A 158 2.25 -0.39 1.20
N ALA A 159 1.07 -0.95 1.39
CA ALA A 159 0.87 -2.39 1.42
C ALA A 159 1.21 -3.04 0.07
N ALA A 160 0.79 -2.45 -1.06
CA ALA A 160 1.17 -2.87 -2.41
C ALA A 160 2.69 -2.85 -2.61
N HIS A 161 3.37 -1.79 -2.15
CA HIS A 161 4.84 -1.72 -2.19
C HIS A 161 5.52 -2.85 -1.42
N SER A 162 4.94 -3.28 -0.29
CA SER A 162 5.51 -4.36 0.53
C SER A 162 5.49 -5.72 -0.18
N ILE A 163 4.54 -5.92 -1.10
CA ILE A 163 4.40 -7.15 -1.92
C ILE A 163 4.84 -6.94 -3.38
N ARG A 164 5.59 -5.87 -3.69
CA ARG A 164 5.93 -5.49 -5.08
C ARG A 164 6.62 -6.57 -5.90
N GLU A 165 7.44 -7.43 -5.30
CA GLU A 165 8.09 -8.53 -6.02
C GLU A 165 7.07 -9.61 -6.42
N VAL A 166 6.07 -9.86 -5.57
CA VAL A 166 4.96 -10.78 -5.85
C VAL A 166 4.07 -10.21 -6.96
N LEU A 167 3.83 -8.90 -6.95
CA LEU A 167 3.08 -8.21 -8.01
C LEU A 167 3.85 -8.24 -9.34
N ALA A 168 5.16 -8.02 -9.30
CA ALA A 168 6.02 -8.08 -10.48
C ALA A 168 6.12 -9.48 -11.08
N SER A 169 5.86 -10.55 -10.31
CA SER A 169 5.87 -11.94 -10.80
C SER A 169 4.52 -12.44 -11.31
N ILE A 170 3.49 -11.58 -11.41
CA ILE A 170 2.20 -11.97 -11.99
C ILE A 170 2.38 -12.13 -13.51
N ASP A 171 2.05 -13.30 -14.03
CA ASP A 171 2.05 -13.61 -15.46
C ASP A 171 0.64 -13.43 -16.06
N VAL A 172 0.57 -13.28 -17.39
CA VAL A 172 -0.71 -13.18 -18.13
C VAL A 172 -1.40 -14.55 -18.12
N VAL A 173 -2.39 -14.67 -17.26
CA VAL A 173 -3.48 -15.65 -17.38
C VAL A 173 -4.74 -14.85 -17.74
N ASP A 174 -5.73 -15.43 -18.42
CA ASP A 174 -6.85 -14.68 -19.03
C ASP A 174 -7.56 -13.68 -18.08
N ASP A 175 -7.68 -14.00 -16.78
CA ASP A 175 -8.30 -13.09 -15.79
C ASP A 175 -7.34 -12.02 -15.20
N ALA A 176 -6.02 -12.16 -15.44
CA ALA A 176 -5.00 -11.28 -14.90
C ALA A 176 -4.98 -9.91 -15.61
N ASP A 177 -5.23 -9.84 -16.92
CA ASP A 177 -5.07 -8.58 -17.69
C ASP A 177 -5.97 -7.44 -17.17
N MET A 178 -7.25 -7.75 -16.93
CA MET A 178 -8.19 -6.80 -16.34
C MET A 178 -7.77 -6.41 -14.91
N MET A 179 -7.29 -7.37 -14.13
CA MET A 179 -6.81 -7.15 -12.77
C MET A 179 -5.57 -6.22 -12.76
N LEU A 180 -4.62 -6.44 -13.67
CA LEU A 180 -3.42 -5.61 -13.84
C LEU A 180 -3.77 -4.18 -14.27
N THR A 181 -4.70 -4.04 -15.22
CA THR A 181 -5.22 -2.74 -15.65
C THR A 181 -5.86 -1.99 -14.49
N ASN A 182 -6.74 -2.65 -13.74
CA ASN A 182 -7.40 -2.07 -12.57
C ASN A 182 -6.40 -1.73 -11.47
N PHE A 183 -5.40 -2.59 -11.24
CA PHE A 183 -4.37 -2.36 -10.23
C PHE A 183 -3.48 -1.18 -10.58
N SER A 184 -3.01 -1.10 -11.83
CA SER A 184 -2.22 0.03 -12.32
C SER A 184 -3.00 1.35 -12.17
N SER A 185 -4.25 1.39 -12.62
CA SER A 185 -5.11 2.57 -12.44
C SER A 185 -5.29 2.93 -10.96
N ALA A 186 -5.47 1.94 -10.09
CA ALA A 186 -5.63 2.15 -8.65
C ALA A 186 -4.34 2.70 -8.00
N ILE A 187 -3.16 2.18 -8.36
CA ILE A 187 -1.88 2.75 -7.90
C ILE A 187 -1.78 4.23 -8.27
N LEU A 188 -2.10 4.60 -9.51
CA LEU A 188 -2.07 6.00 -9.91
C LEU A 188 -3.09 6.83 -9.13
N THR A 189 -4.29 6.30 -8.92
CA THR A 189 -5.34 6.97 -8.14
C THR A 189 -4.92 7.23 -6.70
N ALA A 190 -4.14 6.32 -6.09
CA ALA A 190 -3.64 6.50 -4.73
C ALA A 190 -2.69 7.70 -4.57
N VAL A 191 -1.95 8.05 -5.63
CA VAL A 191 -1.01 9.20 -5.64
C VAL A 191 -1.58 10.44 -6.34
N CYS A 192 -2.59 10.26 -7.20
CA CYS A 192 -3.23 11.29 -8.00
C CYS A 192 -4.73 10.96 -8.19
N PRO A 193 -5.58 11.21 -7.18
CA PRO A 193 -6.98 10.78 -7.21
C PRO A 193 -7.88 11.56 -8.19
N GLN A 194 -7.38 12.65 -8.77
CA GLN A 194 -8.14 13.49 -9.71
C GLN A 194 -7.38 13.58 -11.05
N PRO A 195 -7.85 12.90 -12.11
CA PRO A 195 -7.24 12.97 -13.43
C PRO A 195 -7.19 14.40 -13.95
N GLY A 196 -6.01 14.89 -14.30
CA GLY A 196 -5.82 16.25 -14.83
C GLY A 196 -5.83 17.36 -13.77
N ALA A 197 -6.11 17.06 -12.50
CA ALA A 197 -5.86 18.03 -11.45
C ALA A 197 -4.35 18.22 -11.32
N THR A 198 -3.88 19.43 -11.59
CA THR A 198 -2.57 19.85 -11.09
C THR A 198 -2.63 19.72 -9.58
N PRO A 199 -1.73 18.94 -8.96
CA PRO A 199 -1.80 18.75 -7.52
C PRO A 199 -1.72 20.12 -6.86
N THR A 200 -2.65 20.40 -5.95
CA THR A 200 -2.64 21.65 -5.18
C THR A 200 -1.73 21.44 -3.96
N SER A 201 -1.08 22.50 -3.50
CA SER A 201 -0.20 22.43 -2.32
C SER A 201 -0.93 22.03 -1.03
N ASP A 202 -2.26 22.14 -1.03
CA ASP A 202 -3.05 22.19 0.20
C ASP A 202 -3.91 20.93 0.42
N GLY A 203 -3.86 19.95 -0.48
CA GLY A 203 -4.61 18.69 -0.37
C GLY A 203 -3.93 17.65 0.54
N PRO A 204 -4.69 16.72 1.17
CA PRO A 204 -4.12 15.61 1.95
C PRO A 204 -3.32 14.62 1.07
N ASP A 205 -3.63 14.55 -0.22
CA ASP A 205 -2.81 13.91 -1.26
C ASP A 205 -1.75 14.90 -1.78
N ARG A 206 -0.98 15.45 -0.83
CA ARG A 206 -0.07 16.59 -1.04
C ARG A 206 0.79 16.45 -2.29
N PHE A 207 1.10 17.62 -2.84
CA PHE A 207 2.19 17.78 -3.79
C PHE A 207 3.53 17.39 -3.13
N PHE A 208 4.13 16.29 -3.60
CA PHE A 208 5.48 15.82 -3.29
C PHE A 208 5.75 15.51 -1.79
N HIS A 209 5.67 14.24 -1.41
CA HIS A 209 6.13 13.75 -0.12
C HIS A 209 7.25 12.73 -0.33
N PRO A 210 8.53 13.04 0.03
CA PRO A 210 9.68 12.25 -0.39
C PRO A 210 9.58 10.75 -0.16
N SER A 211 9.09 10.31 1.01
CA SER A 211 8.92 8.88 1.32
C SER A 211 7.75 8.21 0.59
N HIS A 212 6.69 8.96 0.30
CA HIS A 212 5.51 8.48 -0.42
C HIS A 212 5.86 8.31 -1.89
N ASP A 213 6.49 9.33 -2.48
CA ASP A 213 6.88 9.29 -3.89
C ASP A 213 7.98 8.27 -4.13
N LEU A 214 8.90 8.09 -3.17
CA LEU A 214 9.90 7.02 -3.23
C LEU A 214 9.24 5.63 -3.20
N CYS A 215 8.25 5.43 -2.32
CA CYS A 215 7.48 4.19 -2.26
C CYS A 215 6.78 3.89 -3.59
N TYR A 216 6.14 4.89 -4.19
CA TYR A 216 5.55 4.78 -5.52
C TYR A 216 6.60 4.42 -6.58
N LEU A 217 7.72 5.15 -6.65
CA LEU A 217 8.77 4.89 -7.64
C LEU A 217 9.39 3.50 -7.49
N GLU A 218 9.60 3.03 -6.26
CA GLU A 218 10.08 1.68 -5.98
C GLU A 218 9.11 0.61 -6.45
N LEU A 219 7.81 0.85 -6.24
CA LEU A 219 6.76 -0.03 -6.74
C LEU A 219 6.77 -0.05 -8.27
N ILE A 220 6.69 1.10 -8.94
CA ILE A 220 6.70 1.17 -10.42
C ILE A 220 7.97 0.54 -10.98
N PHE A 221 9.14 0.81 -10.39
CA PHE A 221 10.41 0.21 -10.79
C PHE A 221 10.41 -1.31 -10.68
N ALA A 222 9.77 -1.88 -9.65
CA ALA A 222 9.62 -3.33 -9.55
C ALA A 222 8.69 -3.89 -10.64
N LEU A 223 7.55 -3.22 -10.90
CA LEU A 223 6.56 -3.67 -11.89
C LEU A 223 7.12 -3.65 -13.32
N VAL A 224 7.86 -2.61 -13.73
CA VAL A 224 8.50 -2.51 -15.07
C VAL A 224 9.62 -3.54 -15.29
N ARG A 225 9.93 -4.41 -14.32
CA ARG A 225 10.85 -5.54 -14.56
C ARG A 225 10.17 -6.68 -15.32
N ASN A 226 8.85 -6.72 -15.31
CA ASN A 226 8.05 -7.67 -16.04
C ASN A 226 7.32 -6.94 -17.17
N SER A 227 7.58 -7.35 -18.42
CA SER A 227 7.05 -6.71 -19.63
C SER A 227 5.53 -6.74 -19.71
N VAL A 228 4.88 -7.67 -19.01
CA VAL A 228 3.42 -7.73 -18.87
C VAL A 228 2.84 -6.43 -18.30
N TRP A 229 3.57 -5.76 -17.40
CA TRP A 229 3.11 -4.50 -16.81
C TRP A 229 3.25 -3.29 -17.73
N HIS A 230 4.08 -3.36 -18.77
CA HIS A 230 4.40 -2.21 -19.63
C HIS A 230 3.19 -1.54 -20.29
N PRO A 231 2.26 -2.27 -20.95
CA PRO A 231 1.08 -1.65 -21.55
C PRO A 231 0.19 -0.97 -20.51
N HIS A 232 0.00 -1.58 -19.33
CA HIS A 232 -0.84 -1.00 -18.27
C HIS A 232 -0.21 0.27 -17.68
N LEU A 233 1.10 0.26 -17.42
CA LEU A 233 1.82 1.41 -16.86
C LEU A 233 1.88 2.59 -17.84
N SER A 234 2.06 2.29 -19.13
CA SER A 234 2.08 3.29 -20.19
C SER A 234 0.68 3.85 -20.45
N GLY A 235 -0.32 2.98 -20.60
CA GLY A 235 -1.71 3.35 -20.83
C GLY A 235 -2.31 4.20 -19.71
N ASN A 236 -1.95 3.89 -18.46
CA ASN A 236 -2.40 4.63 -17.29
C ASN A 236 -1.50 5.83 -16.95
N SER A 237 -0.66 6.34 -17.85
CA SER A 237 0.11 7.58 -17.65
C SER A 237 1.10 7.57 -16.45
N HIS A 238 1.56 6.41 -15.98
CA HIS A 238 2.56 6.35 -14.90
C HIS A 238 3.88 7.04 -15.29
N ILE A 239 4.25 6.99 -16.56
CA ILE A 239 5.49 7.61 -17.08
C ILE A 239 5.40 9.15 -17.04
N ASN A 240 4.24 9.70 -17.37
CA ASN A 240 3.96 11.14 -17.27
C ASN A 240 4.01 11.60 -15.81
N TRP A 241 3.46 10.79 -14.90
CA TRP A 241 3.51 11.05 -13.47
C TRP A 241 4.94 10.99 -12.92
N CYS A 242 5.71 9.95 -13.27
CA CYS A 242 7.13 9.82 -12.91
C CYS A 242 7.95 11.03 -13.38
N SER A 243 7.71 11.51 -14.61
CA SER A 243 8.34 12.72 -15.16
C SER A 243 7.98 13.97 -14.35
N SER A 244 6.74 14.07 -13.89
CA SER A 244 6.28 15.18 -13.04
C SER A 244 6.96 15.17 -11.66
N ILE A 245 7.21 14.00 -11.08
CA ILE A 245 8.00 13.84 -9.85
C ILE A 245 9.43 14.36 -10.06
N VAL A 246 10.08 14.05 -11.20
CA VAL A 246 11.43 14.55 -11.55
C VAL A 246 11.47 16.07 -11.55
N ALA A 247 10.58 16.70 -12.34
CA ALA A 247 10.57 18.16 -12.51
C ALA A 247 10.47 18.89 -11.17
N LYS A 248 9.70 18.32 -10.25
CA LYS A 248 9.45 18.90 -8.93
C LYS A 248 10.55 18.61 -7.93
N SER A 249 11.14 17.42 -7.99
CA SER A 249 12.35 17.08 -7.25
C SER A 249 13.50 18.04 -7.60
N CYS A 250 13.66 18.37 -8.89
CA CYS A 250 14.62 19.37 -9.34
C CYS A 250 14.32 20.77 -8.79
N HIS A 251 13.05 21.20 -8.81
CA HIS A 251 12.64 22.50 -8.26
C HIS A 251 12.94 22.61 -6.76
N PHE A 252 12.63 21.56 -5.99
CA PHE A 252 12.88 21.51 -4.55
C PHE A 252 14.37 21.63 -4.22
N HIS A 253 15.25 21.08 -5.07
CA HIS A 253 16.70 21.17 -4.91
C HIS A 253 17.32 22.50 -5.29
N MET A 254 16.78 23.17 -6.30
CA MET A 254 17.28 24.49 -6.68
C MET A 254 16.97 25.55 -5.61
N ASN A 255 16.05 25.26 -4.67
CA ASN A 255 15.79 26.11 -3.53
C ASN A 255 16.99 26.06 -2.53
N PRO A 256 17.71 27.19 -2.32
CA PRO A 256 18.91 27.25 -1.49
C PRO A 256 18.71 26.75 -0.05
N TRP A 257 17.49 26.87 0.48
CA TRP A 257 17.11 26.46 1.83
C TRP A 257 17.17 24.94 2.05
N PHE A 258 17.03 24.15 0.98
CA PHE A 258 16.97 22.68 1.06
C PHE A 258 18.24 21.97 0.59
N LYS A 259 19.30 22.71 0.23
CA LYS A 259 20.59 22.14 -0.25
C LYS A 259 21.24 21.15 0.71
N HIS A 260 20.85 21.14 1.99
CA HIS A 260 21.45 20.27 3.02
C HIS A 260 20.83 18.86 3.06
N PHE A 261 19.74 18.62 2.33
CA PHE A 261 19.11 17.29 2.24
C PHE A 261 19.61 16.56 0.99
N ASN A 262 20.69 15.78 1.12
CA ASN A 262 21.18 14.81 0.11
C ASN A 262 20.21 13.64 -0.17
N ALA A 263 18.91 13.81 0.07
CA ALA A 263 17.91 12.74 0.14
C ALA A 263 17.36 12.27 -1.22
N LEU A 264 17.81 12.85 -2.34
CA LEU A 264 17.22 12.66 -3.66
C LEU A 264 17.91 11.60 -4.52
N GLN A 265 19.05 11.07 -4.07
CA GLN A 265 19.76 9.99 -4.76
C GLN A 265 18.87 8.77 -5.06
N PRO A 266 17.94 8.35 -4.17
CA PRO A 266 17.08 7.20 -4.47
C PRO A 266 16.08 7.48 -5.60
N HIS A 267 15.43 8.65 -5.62
CA HIS A 267 14.43 8.97 -6.66
C HIS A 267 15.03 8.95 -8.05
N ALA A 268 16.19 9.60 -8.25
CA ALA A 268 16.87 9.65 -9.54
C ALA A 268 17.25 8.24 -10.05
N PHE A 269 17.70 7.37 -9.15
CA PHE A 269 18.03 5.98 -9.48
C PHE A 269 16.81 5.23 -10.03
N TYR A 270 15.69 5.24 -9.31
CA TYR A 270 14.48 4.54 -9.73
C TYR A 270 13.88 5.13 -11.01
N LEU A 271 13.87 6.46 -11.14
CA LEU A 271 13.41 7.15 -12.34
C LEU A 271 14.21 6.75 -13.58
N ALA A 272 15.54 6.80 -13.50
CA ALA A 272 16.40 6.36 -14.60
C ALA A 272 16.14 4.90 -14.97
N GLY A 273 16.00 4.03 -13.96
CA GLY A 273 15.68 2.62 -14.15
C GLY A 273 14.32 2.38 -14.83
N ILE A 274 13.29 3.15 -14.47
CA ILE A 274 11.96 3.10 -15.10
C ILE A 274 12.07 3.50 -16.57
N PHE A 275 12.67 4.65 -16.87
CA PHE A 275 12.77 5.15 -18.25
C PHE A 275 13.60 4.24 -19.17
N LEU A 276 14.70 3.67 -18.67
CA LEU A 276 15.52 2.73 -19.45
C LEU A 276 14.73 1.49 -19.87
N ARG A 277 13.86 0.97 -18.99
CA ARG A 277 13.08 -0.25 -19.25
C ARG A 277 11.89 0.00 -20.16
N THR A 278 11.26 1.16 -20.07
CA THR A 278 10.07 1.48 -20.88
C THR A 278 10.40 2.00 -22.27
N THR A 279 11.60 2.54 -22.50
CA THR A 279 12.05 3.03 -23.83
C THR A 279 12.70 1.95 -24.70
N SER A 280 13.34 0.93 -24.08
CA SER A 280 14.06 -0.12 -24.81
C SER A 280 13.17 -0.97 -25.74
N GLU A 281 11.89 -1.11 -25.43
CA GLU A 281 10.98 -1.94 -26.24
C GLU A 281 10.47 -1.21 -27.49
N TYR A 282 10.32 0.12 -27.44
CA TYR A 282 9.89 0.91 -28.59
C TYR A 282 10.90 0.93 -29.74
N VAL A 283 12.20 0.82 -29.43
CA VAL A 283 13.28 0.84 -30.45
C VAL A 283 13.42 -0.52 -31.15
N SER A 284 12.96 -1.62 -30.54
CA SER A 284 13.14 -2.97 -31.11
C SER A 284 12.08 -3.34 -32.16
N VAL A 285 10.96 -2.60 -32.24
CA VAL A 285 9.87 -2.89 -33.20
C VAL A 285 10.04 -2.14 -34.53
N THR A 286 10.96 -1.17 -34.60
CA THR A 286 11.37 -0.53 -35.87
C THR A 286 12.56 -1.26 -36.50
N SER A 287 12.39 -2.56 -36.76
CA SER A 287 13.34 -3.31 -37.60
C SER A 287 13.04 -2.99 -39.08
N PRO A 288 14.04 -2.55 -39.88
CA PRO A 288 13.86 -2.07 -41.25
C PRO A 288 13.65 -3.25 -42.19
N SER A 289 12.39 -3.69 -42.36
CA SER A 289 11.99 -4.70 -43.34
C SER A 289 11.13 -4.11 -44.47
N SER A 290 11.37 -2.86 -44.83
CA SER A 290 10.76 -2.23 -46.00
C SER A 290 11.79 -1.42 -46.80
N ILE A 291 12.83 -2.12 -47.30
CA ILE A 291 13.58 -1.67 -48.47
C ILE A 291 13.80 -2.90 -49.36
N THR A 292 12.77 -3.22 -50.15
CA THR A 292 12.90 -3.87 -51.45
C THR A 292 11.62 -3.56 -52.22
N GLU A 293 11.69 -2.52 -53.06
CA GLU A 293 11.32 -2.54 -54.48
C GLU A 293 11.84 -1.29 -55.17
#